data_AF-A0A978VP14-F1
#
_entry.id   AF-A0A978VP14-F1
#
_cell.length_a   1.000
_cell.length_b   1.000
_cell.length_c   1.000
_cell.angle_alpha   90.00
_cell.angle_beta   90.00
_cell.angle_gamma   90.00
#
_symmetry.space_group_name_H-M   'P 1'
#
loop_
_entity.id
_entity.type
_entity.pdbx_description
1 polymer ?
#
loop_
_entity_poly.entity_id
_entity_poly.type
_entity_poly.pdbx_seq_one_letter_code
_entity_poly.pdbx_strand_id
1 'polypeptide(L)'
;MALEGSMVPRGCSFRPKDDELVSYYLMNKATECPCLDLAMILEYDFLGDKEPWEIWDLFQPCIFRYWDAHHEDLYFFTKLKKSNPRGKRICWKVGSIGGTWKGEDFGRPRSL
;
A
#
# COMPACT_ATOMS: atom_id res chain seq x y z
N MET A 1 6.22 16.04 13.01
CA MET A 1 7.21 14.94 13.00
C MET A 1 7.89 14.99 11.65
N ALA A 2 9.15 15.40 11.61
CA ALA A 2 9.93 15.49 10.37
C ALA A 2 10.45 14.09 10.05
N LEU A 3 10.13 13.57 8.87
CA LEU A 3 10.86 12.46 8.24
C LEU A 3 12.17 13.04 7.71
N GLU A 4 13.04 13.47 8.61
CA GLU A 4 14.37 13.95 8.24
C GLU A 4 15.28 12.72 8.11
N GLY A 5 15.65 12.40 6.87
CA GLY A 5 16.60 11.33 6.55
C GLY A 5 15.94 10.01 6.18
N SER A 6 15.45 9.90 4.95
CA SER A 6 15.37 8.58 4.31
C SER A 6 16.78 7.96 4.33
N MET A 7 16.91 6.80 4.98
CA MET A 7 18.15 6.03 5.07
C MET A 7 18.50 5.32 3.76
N VAL A 8 17.80 5.66 2.67
CA VAL A 8 18.00 5.06 1.36
C VAL A 8 18.94 5.92 0.54
N PRO A 9 20.10 5.39 0.13
CA PRO A 9 20.97 6.05 -0.83
C PRO A 9 20.20 6.39 -2.12
N ARG A 10 20.41 7.60 -2.65
CA ARG A 10 19.85 8.01 -3.95
C ARG A 10 20.19 6.96 -5.01
N GLY A 11 19.19 6.45 -5.71
CA GLY A 11 19.34 5.42 -6.76
C GLY A 11 19.01 3.98 -6.32
N CYS A 12 18.63 3.74 -5.06
CA CYS A 12 18.11 2.43 -4.64
C CYS A 12 16.62 2.27 -4.97
N SER A 13 16.22 1.05 -5.37
CA SER A 13 14.85 0.68 -5.71
C SER A 13 14.25 -0.54 -4.92
N PHE A 14 13.58 -0.40 -3.77
CA PHE A 14 12.27 -0.96 -3.31
C PHE A 14 11.43 -1.48 -4.45
N ARG A 15 11.83 -2.65 -4.90
CA ARG A 15 11.07 -3.51 -5.79
C ARG A 15 10.90 -4.81 -5.02
N PRO A 16 10.10 -4.80 -3.94
CA PRO A 16 9.95 -5.98 -3.12
C PRO A 16 9.26 -7.07 -3.94
N LYS A 17 9.66 -8.31 -3.70
CA LYS A 17 8.94 -9.46 -4.26
C LYS A 17 7.64 -9.70 -3.48
N ASP A 18 6.71 -10.43 -4.08
CA ASP A 18 5.43 -10.79 -3.45
C ASP A 18 5.62 -11.48 -2.08
N ASP A 19 6.61 -12.36 -1.95
CA ASP A 19 6.93 -13.07 -0.71
C ASP A 19 7.53 -12.15 0.36
N GLU A 20 8.32 -11.16 -0.05
CA GLU A 20 8.87 -10.12 0.85
C GLU A 20 7.75 -9.21 1.37
N LEU A 21 6.82 -8.80 0.49
CA LEU A 21 5.66 -7.99 0.88
C LEU A 21 4.83 -8.65 1.98
N VAL A 22 4.61 -9.97 1.89
CA VAL A 22 3.81 -10.71 2.87
C VAL A 22 4.63 -11.09 4.10
N SER A 23 5.72 -11.82 3.90
CA SER A 23 6.47 -12.49 4.96
C SER A 23 7.28 -11.52 5.81
N TYR A 24 7.74 -10.42 5.21
CA TYR A 24 8.52 -9.40 5.89
C TYR A 24 7.67 -8.18 6.22
N TYR A 25 7.18 -7.45 5.23
CA TYR A 25 6.55 -6.14 5.47
C TYR A 25 5.20 -6.26 6.19
N LEU A 26 4.28 -7.05 5.66
CA LEU A 26 2.95 -7.19 6.25
C LEU A 26 3.00 -7.92 7.60
N MET A 27 3.81 -8.98 7.72
CA MET A 27 3.98 -9.70 8.98
C MET A 27 4.54 -8.78 10.07
N ASN A 28 5.65 -8.08 9.80
CA ASN A 28 6.25 -7.17 10.77
C ASN A 28 5.29 -6.05 11.16
N LYS A 29 4.49 -5.55 10.21
CA LYS A 29 3.44 -4.57 10.49
C LYS A 29 2.36 -5.13 11.42
N ALA A 30 1.91 -6.36 11.18
CA ALA A 30 0.86 -7.01 11.95
C ALA A 30 1.30 -7.40 13.36
N THR A 31 2.57 -7.75 13.55
CA THR A 31 3.15 -8.11 14.85
C THR A 31 3.70 -6.90 15.61
N GLU A 32 3.50 -5.68 15.10
CA GLU A 32 4.05 -4.43 15.65
C GLU A 32 5.58 -4.49 15.88
N CYS A 33 6.29 -5.21 15.02
CA CYS A 33 7.73 -5.33 15.11
C CYS A 33 8.38 -4.00 14.66
N PRO A 34 9.22 -3.35 15.50
CA PRO A 34 9.89 -2.12 15.12
C PRO A 34 10.97 -2.41 14.07
N CYS A 35 10.60 -2.24 12.80
CA CYS A 35 11.50 -2.34 11.65
C CYS A 35 11.61 -0.97 10.97
N LEU A 36 12.84 -0.49 10.79
CA LEU A 36 13.13 0.81 10.17
C LEU A 36 12.66 0.87 8.70
N ASP A 37 12.61 -0.28 8.03
CA ASP A 37 12.27 -0.37 6.60
C ASP A 37 10.76 -0.35 6.34
N LEU A 38 9.92 -0.41 7.38
CA LEU A 38 8.46 -0.24 7.24
C LEU A 38 8.08 1.17 6.76
N ALA A 39 8.98 2.15 6.89
CA ALA A 39 8.78 3.50 6.39
C ALA A 39 8.63 3.59 4.86
N MET A 40 8.99 2.53 4.11
CA MET A 40 8.80 2.46 2.66
C MET A 40 7.33 2.26 2.25
N ILE A 41 6.51 1.67 3.11
CA ILE A 41 5.08 1.43 2.84
C ILE A 41 4.26 2.39 3.69
N LEU A 42 3.45 3.23 3.04
CA LEU A 42 2.70 4.28 3.70
C LEU A 42 1.41 3.75 4.33
N GLU A 43 0.97 4.33 5.44
CA GLU A 43 -0.38 4.07 5.95
C GLU A 43 -1.38 4.99 5.26
N TYR A 44 -2.32 4.41 4.51
CA TYR A 44 -3.35 5.18 3.82
C TYR A 44 -4.64 4.39 3.59
N ASP A 45 -5.77 5.08 3.71
CA ASP A 45 -7.09 4.53 3.41
C ASP A 45 -7.47 4.74 1.93
N PHE A 46 -6.95 3.87 1.07
CA PHE A 46 -7.28 3.89 -0.36
C PHE A 46 -8.67 3.30 -0.69
N LEU A 47 -9.37 2.75 0.32
CA LEU A 47 -10.76 2.32 0.26
C LEU A 47 -11.72 3.43 0.72
N GLY A 48 -11.25 4.69 0.63
CA GLY A 48 -11.98 5.89 1.00
C GLY A 48 -12.55 6.62 -0.21
N ASP A 49 -12.75 7.91 -0.04
CA ASP A 49 -13.52 8.74 -0.97
C ASP A 49 -12.67 9.32 -2.13
N LYS A 50 -11.36 9.06 -2.12
CA LYS A 50 -10.47 9.49 -3.21
C LYS A 50 -10.40 8.46 -4.32
N GLU A 51 -10.38 8.98 -5.53
CA GLU A 51 -10.15 8.20 -6.72
C GLU A 51 -8.68 7.78 -6.83
N PRO A 52 -8.34 6.67 -7.51
CA PRO A 52 -6.98 6.15 -7.58
C PRO A 52 -5.95 7.16 -8.08
N TRP A 53 -6.30 7.99 -9.07
CA TRP A 53 -5.42 9.03 -9.61
C TRP A 53 -5.19 10.18 -8.62
N GLU A 54 -6.18 10.53 -7.80
CA GLU A 54 -6.01 11.53 -6.74
C GLU A 54 -5.06 11.04 -5.65
N ILE A 55 -5.11 9.73 -5.35
CA ILE A 55 -4.15 9.09 -4.43
C ILE A 55 -2.76 9.13 -5.04
N TRP A 56 -2.63 8.82 -6.33
CA TRP A 56 -1.37 8.88 -7.04
C TRP A 56 -0.74 10.28 -6.99
N ASP A 57 -1.49 11.32 -7.38
CA ASP A 57 -1.04 12.72 -7.39
C ASP A 57 -0.64 13.20 -5.98
N LEU A 58 -1.30 12.67 -4.94
CA LEU A 58 -0.99 13.01 -3.55
C LEU A 58 0.36 12.45 -3.08
N PHE A 59 0.73 11.25 -3.52
CA PHE A 59 1.89 10.51 -2.98
C PHE A 59 3.10 10.45 -3.90
N GLN A 60 2.92 10.54 -5.22
CA GLN A 60 4.00 10.54 -6.20
C GLN A 60 5.10 11.57 -5.87
N PRO A 61 4.80 12.83 -5.50
CA PRO A 61 5.85 13.81 -5.20
C PRO A 61 6.68 13.47 -3.96
N CYS A 62 6.07 12.81 -2.96
CA CYS A 62 6.76 12.38 -1.76
C CYS A 62 7.73 11.25 -2.09
N ILE A 63 7.29 10.27 -2.87
CA ILE A 63 8.10 9.11 -3.21
C ILE A 63 9.25 9.51 -4.13
N PHE A 64 9.02 10.36 -5.14
CA PHE A 64 10.10 10.88 -6.00
C PHE A 64 11.19 11.67 -5.25
N ARG A 65 10.90 12.17 -4.04
CA ARG A 65 11.94 12.80 -3.20
C ARG A 65 12.83 11.79 -2.49
N TYR A 66 12.28 10.64 -2.13
CA TYR A 66 12.99 9.60 -1.40
C TYR A 66 13.53 8.52 -2.31
N TRP A 67 13.07 8.48 -3.56
CA TRP A 67 13.32 7.45 -4.52
C TRP A 67 13.95 7.89 -5.83
N ASP A 68 14.45 6.92 -6.60
CA ASP A 68 14.64 7.08 -8.03
C ASP A 68 13.33 7.56 -8.70
N ALA A 69 13.45 8.47 -9.66
CA ALA A 69 12.30 9.04 -10.37
C ALA A 69 11.54 8.01 -11.23
N HIS A 70 12.08 6.80 -11.37
CA HIS A 70 11.51 5.68 -12.14
C HIS A 70 10.64 4.72 -11.31
N HIS A 71 9.99 5.22 -10.26
CA HIS A 71 9.06 4.40 -9.48
C HIS A 71 7.68 4.33 -10.15
N GLU A 72 7.24 3.11 -10.47
CA GLU A 72 5.98 2.84 -11.18
C GLU A 72 4.82 2.47 -10.24
N ASP A 73 5.11 2.15 -8.97
CA ASP A 73 4.14 1.58 -8.03
C ASP A 73 4.06 2.34 -6.69
N LEU A 74 2.89 2.29 -6.07
CA LEU A 74 2.63 2.80 -4.70
C LEU A 74 2.20 1.66 -3.79
N TYR A 75 2.80 1.58 -2.60
CA TYR A 75 2.48 0.56 -1.60
C TYR A 75 1.86 1.19 -0.36
N PHE A 76 0.74 0.61 0.09
CA PHE A 76 0.01 1.11 1.24
C PHE A 76 -0.39 0.00 2.21
N PHE A 77 -0.23 0.27 3.51
CA PHE A 77 -0.98 -0.41 4.55
C PHE A 77 -2.34 0.26 4.69
N THR A 78 -3.40 -0.55 4.66
CA THR A 78 -4.76 -0.06 4.87
C THR A 78 -5.52 -0.95 5.84
N LYS A 79 -6.49 -0.35 6.54
CA LYS A 79 -7.41 -1.12 7.38
C LYS A 79 -8.57 -1.60 6.53
N LEU A 80 -8.77 -2.92 6.49
CA LEU A 80 -9.88 -3.51 5.76
C LEU A 80 -11.23 -3.11 6.38
N LYS A 81 -12.12 -2.56 5.56
CA LYS A 81 -13.48 -2.21 5.95
C LYS A 81 -14.45 -3.31 5.54
N LYS A 82 -15.36 -3.70 6.43
CA LYS A 82 -16.44 -4.64 6.10
C LYS A 82 -17.57 -3.91 5.40
N SER A 83 -18.22 -4.57 4.42
CA SER A 83 -19.37 -4.01 3.71
C SER A 83 -20.60 -3.83 4.62
N ASN A 84 -20.68 -4.59 5.70
CA ASN A 84 -21.64 -4.39 6.77
C ASN A 84 -21.02 -4.84 8.12
N PRO A 85 -21.49 -4.32 9.27
CA PRO A 85 -20.85 -4.59 10.58
C PRO A 85 -20.78 -6.07 10.97
N ARG A 86 -21.76 -6.88 10.54
CA ARG A 86 -21.86 -8.32 10.87
C ARG A 86 -21.27 -9.23 9.78
N GLY A 87 -20.80 -8.65 8.68
CA GLY A 87 -20.46 -9.34 7.45
C GLY A 87 -19.01 -9.77 7.42
N LYS A 88 -18.71 -10.76 6.58
CA LYS A 88 -17.33 -11.19 6.29
C LYS A 88 -16.76 -10.55 5.03
N ARG A 89 -17.61 -9.97 4.17
CA ARG A 89 -17.20 -9.39 2.89
C ARG A 89 -16.54 -8.04 3.10
N ILE A 90 -15.38 -7.86 2.49
CA ILE A 90 -14.64 -6.60 2.46
C ILE A 90 -15.33 -5.63 1.49
N CYS A 91 -15.42 -4.36 1.89
CA CYS A 91 -15.90 -3.28 1.06
C CYS A 91 -14.75 -2.81 0.16
N TRP A 92 -14.91 -2.99 -1.15
CA TRP A 92 -13.94 -2.57 -2.16
C TRP A 92 -14.37 -1.28 -2.87
N LYS A 93 -15.28 -0.51 -2.28
CA LYS A 93 -15.70 0.78 -2.84
C LYS A 93 -14.53 1.77 -2.81
N VAL A 94 -14.47 2.61 -3.84
CA VAL A 94 -13.44 3.63 -3.98
C VAL A 94 -14.04 4.86 -4.63
N GLY A 95 -13.54 6.02 -4.22
CA GLY A 95 -13.86 7.27 -4.87
C GLY A 95 -15.26 7.78 -4.54
N SER A 96 -15.41 9.09 -4.66
CA SER A 96 -16.67 9.79 -4.39
C SER A 96 -17.73 9.50 -5.46
N ILE A 97 -17.32 9.02 -6.63
CA ILE A 97 -18.21 8.73 -7.77
C ILE A 97 -18.76 7.28 -7.69
N GLY A 98 -18.31 6.49 -6.72
CA GLY A 98 -18.86 5.15 -6.44
C GLY A 98 -18.20 4.02 -7.23
N GLY A 99 -16.90 4.12 -7.49
CA GLY A 99 -16.07 3.07 -8.08
C GLY A 99 -15.96 1.83 -7.19
N THR A 100 -15.44 0.74 -7.74
CA THR A 100 -15.16 -0.50 -6.99
C THR A 100 -13.90 -1.19 -7.49
N TRP A 101 -12.96 -1.44 -6.60
CA TRP A 101 -11.81 -2.31 -6.86
C TRP A 101 -12.28 -3.75 -7.10
N LYS A 102 -11.88 -4.35 -8.22
CA LYS A 102 -12.20 -5.73 -8.58
C LYS A 102 -10.90 -6.52 -8.72
N GLY A 103 -10.80 -7.65 -8.03
CA GLY A 103 -9.67 -8.57 -8.23
C GLY A 103 -9.72 -9.21 -9.62
N GLU A 104 -8.56 -9.32 -10.26
CA GLU A 104 -8.43 -10.00 -11.56
C GLU A 104 -8.43 -11.53 -11.43
N ASP A 105 -8.00 -12.07 -10.28
CA ASP A 105 -7.88 -13.52 -10.04
C ASP A 105 -9.11 -14.17 -9.40
N PHE A 106 -10.25 -14.12 -10.09
CA PHE A 106 -11.31 -15.09 -9.82
C PHE A 106 -10.95 -16.44 -10.45
N GLY A 107 -10.14 -17.27 -9.77
CA GLY A 107 -10.08 -18.72 -10.07
C GLY A 107 -8.72 -19.41 -10.21
N ARG A 108 -7.58 -18.77 -9.91
CA ARG A 108 -6.31 -19.52 -9.81
C ARG A 108 -6.00 -19.85 -8.35
N PRO A 109 -5.95 -21.14 -7.95
CA PRO A 109 -5.43 -21.50 -6.64
C PRO A 109 -3.96 -21.07 -6.58
N ARG A 110 -3.60 -20.25 -5.60
CA ARG A 110 -2.19 -20.03 -5.25
C ARG A 110 -1.71 -21.32 -4.59
N SER A 111 -0.98 -22.14 -5.34
CA SER A 111 -0.21 -23.23 -4.77
C SER A 111 0.88 -22.61 -3.89
N LEU A 112 0.77 -22.85 -2.58
CA LEU A 112 1.85 -22.67 -1.61
C LEU A 112 2.96 -23.69 -1.87
#